data_AF-A0A751ZWR8-F1
#
_entry.id   AF-A0A751ZWR8-F1
#
_cell.length_a   1.000
_cell.length_b   1.000
_cell.length_c   1.000
_cell.angle_alpha   90.00
_cell.angle_beta   90.00
_cell.angle_gamma   90.00
#
_symmetry.space_group_name_H-M   'P 1'
#
loop_
_entity.id
_entity.type
_entity.pdbx_description
1 polymer ?
#
loop_
_entity_poly.entity_id
_entity_poly.type
_entity_poly.pdbx_seq_one_letter_code
_entity_poly.pdbx_strand_id
1 'polypeptide(L)'
;MKNQTISRADVLRDFSVELDTGKDTLLRYLTEFPEYAEELVDLSRELAREVDDDMPLTATDVLSVESAMERFRTGLTQQIVQVNISPQRFSAAAKLLNLPKQVLIAFGGRRVDLASIPLHFLNSLAESLQVTTVQLRNFLTQPPQAPASRSYKAEVKPTVPTRTSFEKILRDAQVSEERIQEIIKGDE
;
A
#
# COMPACT_ATOMS: atom_id res chain seq x y z
N MET A 1 -28.16 0.64 31.05
CA MET A 1 -26.86 1.11 30.52
C MET A 1 -26.14 -0.10 29.95
N LYS A 2 -25.39 0.08 28.86
CA LYS A 2 -25.04 -0.94 27.86
C LYS A 2 -24.20 -2.09 28.46
N ASN A 3 -24.70 -3.32 28.40
CA ASN A 3 -23.86 -4.53 28.46
C ASN A 3 -23.02 -4.58 27.17
N GLN A 4 -21.91 -3.85 27.15
CA GLN A 4 -20.83 -4.19 26.24
C GLN A 4 -20.17 -5.41 26.85
N THR A 5 -20.37 -6.57 26.24
CA THR A 5 -19.50 -7.73 26.47
C THR A 5 -18.11 -7.31 26.00
N ILE A 6 -17.25 -6.92 26.95
CA ILE A 6 -15.85 -6.61 26.66
C ILE A 6 -15.22 -7.87 26.08
N SER A 7 -14.54 -7.74 24.94
CA SER A 7 -13.99 -8.91 24.26
C SER A 7 -12.76 -9.43 25.00
N ARG A 8 -12.46 -10.73 24.87
CA ARG A 8 -11.23 -11.35 25.39
C ARG A 8 -9.97 -10.51 25.11
N ALA A 9 -9.84 -10.01 23.88
CA ALA A 9 -8.67 -9.24 23.46
C ALA A 9 -8.57 -7.88 24.18
N ASP A 10 -9.71 -7.25 24.47
CA ASP A 10 -9.76 -5.99 25.20
C ASP A 10 -9.42 -6.22 26.68
N VAL A 11 -9.97 -7.27 27.31
CA VAL A 11 -9.65 -7.62 28.71
C VAL A 11 -8.16 -7.91 28.89
N LEU A 12 -7.57 -8.74 28.01
CA LEU A 12 -6.15 -9.08 28.08
C LEU A 12 -5.25 -7.86 27.84
N ARG A 13 -5.66 -6.95 26.94
CA ARG A 13 -4.95 -5.69 26.69
C ARG A 13 -4.99 -4.79 27.92
N ASP A 14 -6.17 -4.60 28.50
CA ASP A 14 -6.36 -3.73 29.67
C ASP A 14 -5.54 -4.25 30.86
N PHE A 15 -5.54 -5.57 31.09
CA PHE A 15 -4.67 -6.19 32.10
C PHE A 15 -3.16 -5.96 31.82
N SER A 16 -2.71 -6.04 30.57
CA SER A 16 -1.29 -5.91 30.21
C SER A 16 -0.69 -4.51 30.42
N VAL A 17 -1.52 -3.48 30.50
CA VAL A 17 -1.08 -2.08 30.67
C VAL A 17 -1.23 -1.57 32.10
N GLU A 18 -1.70 -2.42 33.03
CA GLU A 18 -1.78 -2.10 34.45
C GLU A 18 -0.38 -1.82 35.01
N LEU A 19 -0.26 -0.76 35.82
CA LEU A 19 1.01 -0.33 36.42
C LEU A 19 1.59 -1.36 37.40
N ASP A 20 0.74 -2.21 37.97
CA ASP A 20 1.10 -3.31 38.84
C ASP A 20 0.30 -4.55 38.43
N THR A 21 0.95 -5.47 37.71
CA THR A 21 0.37 -6.77 37.32
C THR A 21 0.55 -7.84 38.40
N GLY A 22 0.75 -7.41 39.65
CA GLY A 22 0.84 -8.26 40.82
C GLY A 22 -0.44 -9.04 41.12
N LYS A 23 -0.35 -9.87 42.16
CA LYS A 23 -1.39 -10.84 42.55
C LYS A 23 -2.77 -10.21 42.74
N ASP A 24 -2.85 -9.03 43.33
CA ASP A 24 -4.13 -8.37 43.64
C ASP A 24 -4.85 -7.90 42.37
N THR A 25 -4.10 -7.39 41.39
CA THR A 25 -4.63 -7.02 40.08
C THR A 25 -5.14 -8.24 39.32
N LEU A 26 -4.38 -9.35 39.30
CA LEU A 26 -4.83 -10.59 38.67
C LEU A 26 -6.13 -11.12 39.30
N LEU A 27 -6.24 -11.11 40.64
CA LEU A 27 -7.44 -11.58 41.35
C LEU A 27 -8.69 -10.75 41.01
N ARG A 28 -8.54 -9.44 40.82
CA ARG A 28 -9.63 -8.57 40.37
C ARG A 28 -10.13 -9.00 38.99
N TYR A 29 -9.24 -9.14 38.01
CA TYR A 29 -9.62 -9.53 36.65
C TYR A 29 -10.20 -10.95 36.57
N LEU A 30 -9.70 -11.90 37.37
CA LEU A 30 -10.28 -13.25 37.47
C LEU A 30 -11.68 -13.27 38.07
N THR A 31 -11.99 -12.30 38.94
CA THR A 31 -13.32 -12.17 39.55
C THR A 31 -14.31 -11.50 38.60
N GLU A 32 -13.85 -10.50 37.84
CA GLU A 32 -14.69 -9.75 36.89
C GLU A 32 -14.88 -10.48 35.55
N PHE A 33 -13.89 -11.26 35.10
CA PHE A 33 -13.89 -11.98 33.82
C PHE A 33 -13.46 -13.45 33.98
N PRO A 34 -14.24 -14.27 34.73
CA PRO A 34 -13.91 -15.68 34.96
C PRO A 34 -13.84 -16.51 33.66
N GLU A 35 -14.52 -16.08 32.59
CA GLU A 35 -14.49 -16.73 31.27
C GLU A 35 -13.13 -16.66 30.58
N TYR A 36 -12.23 -15.77 31.00
CA TYR A 36 -10.88 -15.60 30.42
C TYR A 36 -9.77 -15.96 31.41
N ALA A 37 -10.11 -16.77 32.42
CA ALA A 37 -9.21 -17.06 33.55
C ALA A 37 -7.91 -17.74 33.14
N GLU A 38 -7.97 -18.69 32.21
CA GLU A 38 -6.79 -19.42 31.72
C GLU A 38 -5.82 -18.45 31.04
N GLU A 39 -6.33 -17.57 30.17
CA GLU A 39 -5.48 -16.66 29.39
C GLU A 39 -4.95 -15.50 30.23
N LEU A 40 -5.71 -15.06 31.24
CA LEU A 40 -5.24 -14.08 32.23
C LEU A 40 -4.09 -14.64 33.08
N VAL A 41 -4.18 -15.91 33.49
CA VAL A 41 -3.10 -16.57 34.24
C VAL A 41 -1.87 -16.74 33.37
N ASP A 42 -2.01 -17.20 32.14
CA ASP A 42 -0.89 -17.36 31.21
C ASP A 42 -0.22 -16.02 30.90
N LEU A 43 -1.01 -14.97 30.62
CA LEU A 43 -0.49 -13.64 30.39
C LEU A 43 0.23 -13.08 31.63
N SER A 44 -0.32 -13.28 32.83
CA SER A 44 0.34 -12.84 34.07
C SER A 44 1.71 -13.48 34.27
N ARG A 45 1.86 -14.76 33.92
CA ARG A 45 3.13 -15.49 33.98
C ARG A 45 4.13 -14.99 32.94
N GLU A 46 3.65 -14.66 31.75
CA GLU A 46 4.49 -14.09 30.69
C GLU A 46 4.99 -12.70 31.08
N LEU A 47 4.12 -11.84 31.63
CA LEU A 47 4.49 -10.49 32.08
C LEU A 47 5.38 -10.49 33.33
N ALA A 48 5.21 -11.47 34.22
CA ALA A 48 6.06 -11.66 35.39
C ALA A 48 7.39 -12.35 35.06
N ARG A 49 7.61 -12.78 33.81
CA ARG A 49 8.88 -13.37 33.40
C ARG A 49 9.92 -12.26 33.41
N GLU A 50 10.92 -12.40 34.27
CA GLU A 50 12.15 -11.62 34.17
C GLU A 50 12.83 -11.98 32.85
N VAL A 51 12.80 -11.04 31.90
CA VAL A 51 13.66 -11.09 30.73
C VAL A 51 14.98 -10.49 31.18
N ASP A 52 16.07 -11.21 30.95
CA ASP A 52 17.41 -10.70 31.21
C ASP A 52 17.73 -9.62 30.18
N ASP A 53 17.29 -8.39 30.43
CA ASP A 53 17.54 -7.22 29.60
C ASP A 53 19.04 -6.88 29.50
N ASP A 54 19.86 -7.42 30.41
CA ASP A 54 21.32 -7.28 30.39
C ASP A 54 22.00 -8.38 29.53
N MET A 55 21.24 -9.34 28.98
CA MET A 55 21.80 -10.33 28.07
C MET A 55 22.14 -9.68 26.72
N PRO A 56 23.42 -9.62 26.33
CA PRO A 56 23.78 -9.05 25.04
C PRO A 56 23.19 -9.91 23.92
N LEU A 57 22.61 -9.25 22.92
CA LEU A 57 22.16 -9.90 21.69
C LEU A 57 23.27 -10.77 21.12
N THR A 58 22.91 -11.96 20.64
CA THR A 58 23.90 -12.80 19.96
C THR A 58 24.32 -12.14 18.64
N ALA A 59 25.50 -12.48 18.14
CA ALA A 59 25.95 -11.98 16.83
C ALA A 59 24.95 -12.31 15.71
N THR A 60 24.25 -13.44 15.82
CA THR A 60 23.20 -13.85 14.88
C THR A 60 21.98 -12.95 14.93
N ASP A 61 21.55 -12.55 16.13
CA ASP A 61 20.40 -11.65 16.30
C ASP A 61 20.70 -10.26 15.75
N VAL A 62 21.90 -9.74 16.02
CA VAL A 62 22.36 -8.46 15.49
C VAL A 62 22.36 -8.47 13.96
N LEU A 63 22.91 -9.53 13.34
CA LEU A 63 22.92 -9.67 11.88
C LEU A 63 21.51 -9.79 11.29
N SER A 64 20.61 -10.49 11.98
CA SER A 64 19.20 -10.64 11.57
C SER A 64 18.49 -9.28 11.57
N VAL A 65 18.64 -8.51 12.65
CA VAL A 65 18.07 -7.16 12.79
C VAL A 65 18.67 -6.21 11.76
N GLU A 66 19.99 -6.21 11.57
CA GLU A 66 20.66 -5.35 10.60
C GLU A 66 20.20 -5.65 9.17
N SER A 67 20.10 -6.94 8.82
CA SER A 67 19.58 -7.39 7.51
C SER A 67 18.12 -6.97 7.31
N ALA A 68 17.28 -7.12 8.33
CA ALA A 68 15.88 -6.68 8.27
C ALA A 68 15.78 -5.16 8.10
N MET A 69 16.60 -4.40 8.84
CA MET A 69 16.66 -2.94 8.76
C MET A 69 17.20 -2.46 7.42
N GLU A 70 18.18 -3.16 6.82
CA GLU A 70 18.69 -2.85 5.49
C GLU A 70 17.63 -3.10 4.40
N ARG A 71 16.92 -4.22 4.46
CA ARG A 71 15.78 -4.49 3.55
C ARG A 71 14.71 -3.41 3.67
N PHE A 72 14.38 -3.00 4.89
CA PHE A 72 13.41 -1.93 5.15
C PHE A 72 13.88 -0.58 4.60
N ARG A 73 15.12 -0.17 4.89
CA ARG A 73 15.73 1.07 4.36
C ARG A 73 15.79 1.09 2.83
N THR A 74 16.13 -0.04 2.22
CA THR A 74 16.16 -0.20 0.75
C THR A 74 14.76 -0.03 0.17
N GLY A 75 13.76 -0.69 0.75
CA GLY A 75 12.37 -0.55 0.35
C GLY A 75 11.82 0.87 0.51
N LEU A 76 12.20 1.59 1.57
CA LEU A 76 11.85 3.00 1.76
C LEU A 76 12.54 3.92 0.76
N THR A 77 13.83 3.71 0.49
CA THR A 77 14.59 4.54 -0.45
C THR A 77 14.03 4.39 -1.87
N GLN A 78 13.67 3.17 -2.27
CA GLN A 78 13.01 2.90 -3.55
C GLN A 78 11.61 3.53 -3.66
N GLN A 79 10.92 3.78 -2.53
CA GLN A 79 9.65 4.50 -2.47
C GLN A 79 9.83 6.02 -2.59
N ILE A 80 10.91 6.58 -2.03
CA ILE A 80 11.11 8.02 -1.91
C ILE A 80 11.73 8.65 -3.18
N VAL A 81 12.49 7.88 -3.96
CA VAL A 81 13.06 8.41 -5.21
C VAL A 81 11.93 8.69 -6.21
N GLN A 82 11.60 9.98 -6.37
CA GLN A 82 10.72 10.44 -7.43
C GLN A 82 11.37 10.14 -8.78
N VAL A 83 10.84 9.16 -9.50
CA VAL A 83 11.30 8.86 -10.85
C VAL A 83 10.60 9.80 -11.82
N ASN A 84 11.38 10.60 -12.55
CA ASN A 84 10.87 11.34 -13.68
C ASN A 84 10.78 10.41 -14.90
N ILE A 85 9.57 9.95 -15.22
CA ILE A 85 9.33 9.10 -16.40
C ILE A 85 9.10 10.01 -17.60
N SER A 86 10.04 10.01 -18.55
CA SER A 86 9.94 10.87 -19.73
C SER A 86 8.73 10.48 -20.61
N PRO A 87 8.06 11.44 -21.28
CA PRO A 87 6.93 11.15 -22.18
C PRO A 87 7.26 10.17 -23.33
N GLN A 88 8.53 10.10 -23.72
CA GLN A 88 9.01 9.18 -24.75
C GLN A 88 8.93 7.72 -24.30
N ARG A 89 9.16 7.43 -23.01
CA ARG A 89 9.05 6.07 -22.47
C ARG A 89 7.61 5.57 -22.52
N PHE A 90 6.63 6.43 -22.24
CA PHE A 90 5.20 6.10 -22.41
C PHE A 90 4.86 5.80 -23.89
N SER A 91 5.44 6.55 -24.82
CA SER A 91 5.22 6.31 -26.26
C SER A 91 5.85 5.00 -26.74
N ALA A 92 6.99 4.59 -26.16
CA ALA A 92 7.62 3.31 -26.45
C ALA A 92 6.84 2.14 -25.81
N ALA A 93 6.44 2.28 -24.54
CA ALA A 93 5.63 1.28 -23.83
C ALA A 93 4.29 1.01 -24.53
N ALA A 94 3.67 2.02 -25.14
CA ALA A 94 2.45 1.83 -25.93
C ALA A 94 2.64 0.81 -27.07
N LYS A 95 3.79 0.82 -27.74
CA LYS A 95 4.09 -0.14 -28.80
C LYS A 95 4.32 -1.54 -28.24
N LEU A 96 5.04 -1.65 -27.11
CA LEU A 96 5.34 -2.93 -26.47
C LEU A 96 4.07 -3.63 -25.94
N LEU A 97 3.16 -2.85 -25.35
CA LEU A 97 1.88 -3.35 -24.83
C LEU A 97 0.80 -3.51 -25.90
N ASN A 98 1.12 -3.20 -27.17
CA ASN A 98 0.20 -3.17 -28.30
C ASN A 98 -1.07 -2.35 -28.01
N LEU A 99 -0.88 -1.16 -27.45
CA LEU A 99 -1.94 -0.22 -27.05
C LEU A 99 -1.87 1.09 -27.84
N PRO A 100 -3.02 1.77 -28.07
CA PRO A 100 -3.02 3.11 -28.63
C PRO A 100 -2.20 4.07 -27.76
N LYS A 101 -1.37 4.89 -28.40
CA LYS A 101 -0.52 5.87 -27.70
C LYS A 101 -1.31 6.79 -26.77
N GLN A 102 -2.56 7.10 -27.11
CA GLN A 102 -3.45 7.96 -26.32
C GLN A 102 -3.66 7.42 -24.89
N VAL A 103 -3.73 6.09 -24.74
CA VAL A 103 -3.85 5.43 -23.44
C VAL A 103 -2.64 5.77 -22.58
N LEU A 104 -1.42 5.52 -23.08
CA LEU A 104 -0.19 5.75 -22.33
C LEU A 104 0.13 7.24 -22.15
N ILE A 105 -0.34 8.11 -23.03
CA ILE A 105 -0.31 9.57 -22.81
C ILE A 105 -1.19 9.97 -21.63
N ALA A 106 -2.32 9.29 -21.39
CA ALA A 106 -3.14 9.54 -20.20
C ALA A 106 -2.42 9.12 -18.90
N PHE A 107 -1.64 8.02 -18.93
CA PHE A 107 -0.75 7.64 -17.83
C PHE A 107 0.35 8.68 -17.58
N GLY A 108 1.05 9.12 -18.64
CA GLY A 108 2.08 10.15 -18.52
C GLY A 108 1.54 11.49 -18.02
N GLY A 109 0.30 11.85 -18.37
CA GLY A 109 -0.41 13.00 -17.84
C GLY A 109 -1.02 12.81 -16.45
N ARG A 110 -0.86 11.64 -15.81
CA ARG A 110 -1.42 11.31 -14.48
C ARG A 110 -2.95 11.49 -14.42
N ARG A 111 -3.63 11.16 -15.53
CA ARG A 111 -5.10 11.30 -15.70
C ARG A 111 -5.87 9.99 -15.50
N VAL A 112 -5.19 8.91 -15.13
CA VAL A 112 -5.80 7.62 -14.86
C VAL A 112 -6.07 7.51 -13.37
N ASP A 113 -7.25 7.02 -13.00
CA ASP A 113 -7.54 6.65 -11.62
C ASP A 113 -6.81 5.36 -11.23
N LEU A 114 -5.95 5.44 -10.21
CA LEU A 114 -5.13 4.32 -9.76
C LEU A 114 -5.98 3.12 -9.32
N ALA A 115 -7.14 3.36 -8.69
CA ALA A 115 -8.01 2.29 -8.20
C ALA A 115 -8.64 1.46 -9.33
N SER A 116 -8.70 2.01 -10.54
CA SER A 116 -9.29 1.36 -11.71
C SER A 116 -8.30 0.52 -12.52
N ILE A 117 -7.02 0.46 -12.12
CA ILE A 117 -5.96 -0.22 -12.86
C ILE A 117 -5.73 -1.61 -12.24
N PRO A 118 -5.89 -2.70 -13.02
CA PRO A 118 -5.52 -4.04 -12.57
C PRO A 118 -4.04 -4.16 -12.21
N LEU A 119 -3.73 -4.94 -11.17
CA LEU A 119 -2.35 -5.04 -10.66
C LEU A 119 -1.40 -5.67 -11.68
N HIS A 120 -1.83 -6.69 -12.43
CA HIS A 120 -1.01 -7.33 -13.46
C HIS A 120 -0.64 -6.35 -14.56
N PHE A 121 -1.60 -5.55 -15.05
CA PHE A 121 -1.35 -4.53 -16.06
C PHE A 121 -0.38 -3.47 -15.55
N LEU A 122 -0.54 -3.05 -14.29
CA LEU A 122 0.35 -2.08 -13.66
C LEU A 122 1.79 -2.60 -13.58
N ASN A 123 1.98 -3.89 -13.29
CA ASN A 123 3.30 -4.52 -13.29
C ASN A 123 3.90 -4.57 -14.71
N SER A 124 3.15 -5.04 -15.72
CA SER A 124 3.63 -5.08 -17.11
C SER A 124 3.99 -3.68 -17.64
N LEU A 125 3.24 -2.66 -17.23
CA LEU A 125 3.55 -1.27 -17.57
C LEU A 125 4.83 -0.80 -16.86
N ALA A 126 5.01 -1.12 -15.58
CA ALA A 126 6.22 -0.77 -14.84
C ALA A 126 7.47 -1.41 -15.47
N GLU A 127 7.39 -2.69 -15.86
CA GLU A 127 8.43 -3.41 -16.61
C GLU A 127 8.74 -2.74 -17.95
N SER A 128 7.70 -2.42 -18.74
CA SER A 128 7.84 -1.73 -20.03
C SER A 128 8.47 -0.33 -19.88
N LEU A 129 8.21 0.33 -18.75
CA LEU A 129 8.79 1.61 -18.38
C LEU A 129 10.13 1.48 -17.65
N GLN A 130 10.64 0.26 -17.41
CA GLN A 130 11.83 -0.05 -16.61
C GLN A 130 11.89 0.77 -15.30
N VAL A 131 10.79 0.73 -14.55
CA VAL A 131 10.64 1.28 -13.20
C VAL A 131 10.00 0.23 -12.31
N THR A 132 10.05 0.41 -10.99
CA THR A 132 9.30 -0.49 -10.09
C THR A 132 7.82 -0.14 -10.07
N THR A 133 6.95 -1.11 -9.80
CA THR A 133 5.50 -0.89 -9.63
C THR A 133 5.23 0.18 -8.57
N VAL A 134 6.02 0.19 -7.49
CA VAL A 134 5.93 1.18 -6.41
C VAL A 134 6.24 2.59 -6.92
N GLN A 135 7.30 2.76 -7.69
CA GLN A 135 7.66 4.05 -8.31
C GLN A 135 6.55 4.52 -9.28
N LEU A 136 5.97 3.62 -10.06
CA LEU A 136 4.87 3.95 -10.97
C LEU A 136 3.60 4.36 -10.21
N ARG A 137 3.25 3.68 -9.11
CA ARG A 137 2.13 4.07 -8.24
C ARG A 137 2.35 5.45 -7.66
N ASN A 138 3.54 5.71 -7.12
CA ASN A 138 3.90 7.01 -6.56
C ASN A 138 3.88 8.12 -7.61
N PHE A 139 4.25 7.81 -8.86
CA PHE A 139 4.12 8.75 -9.97
C PHE A 139 2.64 9.08 -10.27
N LEU A 140 1.77 8.08 -10.35
CA LEU A 140 0.35 8.26 -10.68
C LEU A 140 -0.47 8.93 -9.56
N THR A 141 -0.06 8.82 -8.29
CA THR A 141 -0.74 9.51 -7.16
C THR A 141 -0.50 11.01 -7.15
N GLN A 142 0.54 11.51 -7.83
CA GLN A 142 0.81 12.94 -7.96
C GLN A 142 -0.32 13.69 -8.71
N PRO A 143 -0.40 15.02 -8.59
CA PRO A 143 -1.41 15.81 -9.28
C PRO A 143 -1.40 15.58 -10.81
N PRO A 144 -2.58 15.52 -11.46
CA PRO A 144 -2.68 15.43 -12.91
C PRO A 144 -1.90 16.57 -13.60
N GLN A 145 -1.12 16.23 -14.61
CA GLN A 145 -0.43 17.23 -15.42
C GLN A 145 -1.31 17.66 -16.58
N ALA A 146 -1.52 18.97 -16.71
CA ALA A 146 -2.07 19.53 -17.93
C ALA A 146 -1.09 19.24 -19.09
N PRO A 147 -1.60 18.95 -20.31
CA PRO A 147 -0.72 18.85 -21.47
C PRO A 147 0.05 20.17 -21.61
N ALA A 148 1.38 20.08 -21.74
CA ALA A 148 2.21 21.23 -22.06
C ALA A 148 1.61 21.91 -23.30
N SER A 149 1.24 23.17 -23.14
CA SER A 149 0.38 23.96 -24.00
C SER A 149 0.64 23.73 -25.50
N ARG A 150 -0.25 23.01 -26.17
CA ARG A 150 -0.56 23.35 -27.56
C ARG A 150 -1.44 24.60 -27.47
N SER A 151 -0.82 25.77 -27.63
CA SER A 151 -1.50 27.06 -27.72
C SER A 151 -2.43 27.06 -28.95
N TYR A 152 -3.60 26.45 -28.81
CA TYR A 152 -4.73 26.74 -29.66
C TYR A 152 -5.42 27.96 -29.06
N LYS A 153 -5.55 29.00 -29.87
CA LYS A 153 -6.41 30.16 -29.62
C LYS A 153 -7.87 29.68 -29.53
N ALA A 154 -8.26 29.09 -28.40
CA ALA A 154 -9.61 28.65 -28.13
C ALA A 154 -10.06 29.26 -26.79
N GLU A 155 -11.18 29.97 -26.86
CA GLU A 155 -11.77 30.82 -25.84
C GLU A 155 -12.59 30.00 -24.80
N VAL A 156 -12.02 28.89 -24.33
CA VAL A 156 -12.70 28.00 -23.36
C VAL A 156 -11.82 27.81 -22.13
N LYS A 157 -12.35 28.15 -20.95
CA LYS A 157 -11.68 27.98 -19.65
C LYS A 157 -11.09 26.57 -19.53
N PRO A 158 -9.81 26.38 -19.14
CA PRO A 158 -9.23 25.06 -19.00
C PRO A 158 -9.94 24.29 -17.89
N THR A 159 -10.73 23.28 -18.27
CA THR A 159 -11.31 22.33 -17.32
C THR A 159 -10.17 21.60 -16.62
N VAL A 160 -10.19 21.60 -15.28
CA VAL A 160 -9.21 20.90 -14.45
C VAL A 160 -9.08 19.45 -14.95
N PRO A 161 -7.87 18.97 -15.28
CA PRO A 161 -7.67 17.60 -15.74
C PRO A 161 -8.15 16.64 -14.67
N THR A 162 -9.32 16.03 -14.90
CA THR A 162 -9.99 15.14 -13.94
C THR A 162 -9.51 13.72 -14.21
N ARG A 163 -9.18 12.96 -13.16
CA ARG A 163 -8.83 11.54 -13.30
C ARG A 163 -10.04 10.78 -13.84
N THR A 164 -9.78 9.81 -14.71
CA THR A 164 -10.80 8.97 -15.34
C THR A 164 -10.41 7.50 -15.18
N SER A 165 -11.40 6.62 -15.05
CA SER A 165 -11.19 5.18 -14.96
C SER A 165 -10.42 4.64 -16.17
N PHE A 166 -9.53 3.69 -15.95
CA PHE A 166 -8.71 3.05 -16.97
C PHE A 166 -9.55 2.43 -18.09
N GLU A 167 -10.64 1.73 -17.75
CA GLU A 167 -11.57 1.14 -18.72
C GLU A 167 -12.16 2.18 -19.68
N LYS A 168 -12.61 3.33 -19.16
CA LYS A 168 -13.11 4.44 -19.98
C LYS A 168 -12.03 5.01 -20.91
N ILE A 169 -10.79 5.11 -20.44
CA ILE A 169 -9.67 5.57 -21.28
C ILE A 169 -9.39 4.58 -22.43
N LEU A 170 -9.52 3.27 -22.19
CA LEU A 170 -9.39 2.27 -23.25
C LEU A 170 -10.52 2.39 -24.28
N ARG A 171 -11.77 2.56 -23.83
CA ARG A 171 -12.92 2.78 -24.71
C ARG A 171 -12.79 4.05 -25.55
N ASP A 172 -12.42 5.17 -24.92
CA ASP A 172 -12.22 6.46 -25.61
C ASP A 172 -11.09 6.38 -26.65
N ALA A 173 -10.10 5.50 -26.43
CA ALA A 173 -9.02 5.22 -27.36
C ALA A 173 -9.38 4.18 -28.45
N GLN A 174 -10.65 3.77 -28.54
CA GLN A 174 -11.18 2.81 -29.50
C GLN A 174 -10.50 1.42 -29.44
N VAL A 175 -10.09 0.99 -28.25
CA VAL A 175 -9.64 -0.40 -28.02
C VAL A 175 -10.87 -1.32 -28.10
N SER A 176 -10.76 -2.47 -28.77
CA SER A 176 -11.89 -3.40 -28.89
C SER A 176 -12.30 -3.97 -27.53
N GLU A 177 -13.58 -4.27 -27.33
CA GLU A 177 -14.09 -4.75 -26.04
C GLU A 177 -13.44 -6.06 -25.61
N GLU A 178 -13.10 -6.95 -26.55
CA GLU A 178 -12.38 -8.21 -26.26
C GLU A 178 -11.03 -7.92 -25.62
N ARG A 179 -10.27 -6.97 -26.20
CA ARG A 179 -8.96 -6.57 -25.70
C ARG A 179 -9.06 -5.84 -24.36
N ILE A 180 -10.12 -5.06 -24.13
CA ILE A 180 -10.39 -4.43 -22.83
C ILE A 180 -10.60 -5.50 -21.77
N GLN A 181 -11.41 -6.53 -22.06
CA GLN A 181 -11.67 -7.61 -21.12
C GLN A 181 -10.40 -8.39 -20.78
N GLU A 182 -9.56 -8.71 -21.77
CA GLU A 182 -8.25 -9.34 -21.54
C GLU A 182 -7.39 -8.51 -20.58
N ILE A 183 -7.31 -7.20 -20.82
CA ILE A 183 -6.49 -6.29 -20.00
C ILE A 183 -7.04 -6.17 -18.58
N ILE A 184 -8.37 -6.13 -18.42
CA ILE A 184 -9.02 -5.93 -17.12
C ILE A 184 -9.02 -7.21 -16.27
N LYS A 185 -9.30 -8.37 -16.87
CA LYS A 185 -9.36 -9.66 -16.15
C LYS A 185 -7.98 -10.25 -15.87
N GLY A 186 -7.02 -10.04 -16.78
CA GLY A 186 -5.75 -10.77 -16.75
C GLY A 186 -5.93 -12.21 -17.23
N ASP A 187 -4.89 -12.78 -17.85
CA ASP A 187 -4.81 -14.24 -17.99
C ASP A 187 -4.75 -14.83 -16.58
N GLU A 188 -5.71 -15.70 -16.23
CA GLU A 188 -5.66 -16.54 -15.02
C GLU A 188 -4.43 -17.47 -15.02
#